data_AF-A0A9E3RST8-F1
#
_entry.id   AF-A0A9E3RST8-F1
#
_cell.length_a   1.000
_cell.length_b   1.000
_cell.length_c   1.000
_cell.angle_alpha   90.00
_cell.angle_beta   90.00
_cell.angle_gamma   90.00
#
_symmetry.space_group_name_H-M   'P 1'
#
loop_
_entity.id
_entity.type
_entity.pdbx_description
1 polymer ?
#
loop_
_entity_poly.entity_id
_entity_poly.type
_entity_poly.pdbx_seq_one_letter_code
_entity_poly.pdbx_strand_id
1 'polypeptide(L)'
;MRTSWVAAFSLFAAALSACAEDPWADSVVTYAPVSPQSGYTDSTKALGAPGGGGPGIPNNDSIVTLGIPAGSMTLKFTTPVTDDPNNPMGLDCIVYSNAFWNAGDPQRKWQEPALIEIS
;
A
#
# COMPACT_ATOMS: atom_id res chain seq x y z
N MET A 1 -48.56 -32.21 -31.53
CA MET A 1 -47.39 -32.99 -31.06
C MET A 1 -46.17 -32.10 -31.32
N ARG A 2 -45.67 -31.37 -30.30
CA ARG A 2 -44.43 -31.68 -29.54
C ARG A 2 -43.25 -31.90 -30.51
N THR A 3 -42.14 -31.15 -30.50
CA THR A 3 -41.37 -30.66 -29.34
C THR A 3 -40.31 -29.65 -29.80
N SER A 4 -40.15 -28.55 -29.05
CA SER A 4 -39.06 -27.59 -29.15
C SER A 4 -37.71 -28.22 -28.79
N TRP A 5 -36.61 -27.76 -29.38
CA TRP A 5 -35.25 -28.04 -28.89
C TRP A 5 -34.52 -26.74 -28.54
N VAL A 6 -33.90 -26.79 -27.36
CA VAL A 6 -33.36 -25.70 -26.56
C VAL A 6 -31.94 -25.34 -26.99
N ALA A 7 -31.62 -24.04 -26.91
CA ALA A 7 -30.31 -23.46 -27.12
C ALA A 7 -29.27 -23.93 -26.08
N ALA A 8 -28.04 -24.17 -26.50
CA ALA A 8 -26.89 -24.28 -25.60
C ALA A 8 -25.96 -23.08 -25.86
N PHE A 9 -26.15 -22.03 -25.07
CA PHE A 9 -25.21 -20.90 -24.97
C PHE A 9 -24.06 -21.37 -24.06
N SER A 10 -22.89 -21.64 -24.63
CA SER A 10 -21.69 -21.96 -23.86
C SER A 10 -21.19 -20.69 -23.16
N LEU A 11 -21.57 -20.53 -21.90
CA LEU A 11 -21.00 -19.53 -21.00
C LEU A 11 -19.59 -20.02 -20.61
N PHE A 12 -18.56 -19.61 -21.36
CA PHE A 12 -17.18 -19.74 -20.91
C PHE A 12 -16.99 -18.77 -19.74
N ALA A 13 -17.21 -19.28 -18.52
CA ALA A 13 -16.87 -18.57 -17.29
C ALA A 13 -15.35 -18.43 -17.22
N ALA A 14 -14.84 -17.29 -17.67
CA ALA A 14 -13.53 -16.80 -17.26
C ALA A 14 -13.60 -16.46 -15.76
N ALA A 15 -13.47 -17.47 -14.92
CA ALA A 15 -13.11 -17.26 -13.52
C ALA A 15 -11.65 -16.83 -13.50
N LEU A 16 -11.40 -15.55 -13.78
CA LEU A 16 -10.16 -14.90 -13.38
C LEU A 16 -10.03 -15.16 -11.88
N SER A 17 -8.96 -15.85 -11.52
CA SER A 17 -8.60 -16.11 -10.15
C SER A 17 -8.41 -14.76 -9.47
N ALA A 18 -9.44 -14.30 -8.76
CA ALA A 18 -9.31 -13.26 -7.75
C ALA A 18 -8.53 -13.91 -6.59
N CYS A 19 -7.21 -14.04 -6.79
CA CYS A 19 -6.29 -13.81 -5.69
C CYS A 19 -6.80 -12.56 -4.98
N ALA A 20 -7.13 -12.65 -3.70
CA ALA A 20 -7.54 -11.48 -2.95
C ALA A 20 -6.42 -10.44 -3.08
N GLU A 21 -6.66 -9.42 -3.91
CA GLU A 21 -5.71 -8.34 -4.13
C GLU A 21 -5.48 -7.67 -2.78
N ASP A 22 -4.21 -7.54 -2.38
CA ASP A 22 -3.87 -6.90 -1.12
C ASP A 22 -3.79 -5.37 -1.30
N PRO A 23 -3.98 -4.59 -0.23
CA PRO A 23 -4.01 -3.13 -0.34
C PRO A 23 -2.61 -2.50 -0.34
N TRP A 24 -1.55 -3.29 -0.57
CA TRP A 24 -0.18 -2.82 -0.45
C TRP A 24 0.45 -2.53 -1.81
N ALA A 25 1.54 -1.77 -1.81
CA ALA A 25 2.29 -1.49 -3.02
C ALA A 25 2.93 -2.77 -3.56
N ASP A 26 2.80 -3.00 -4.87
CA ASP A 26 3.31 -4.18 -5.55
C ASP A 26 4.77 -4.06 -5.98
N SER A 27 5.22 -2.86 -6.32
CA SER A 27 6.58 -2.66 -6.82
C SER A 27 7.13 -1.24 -6.62
N VAL A 28 8.45 -1.15 -6.57
CA VAL A 28 9.20 0.11 -6.56
C VAL A 28 9.50 0.49 -8.01
N VAL A 29 8.97 1.63 -8.46
CA VAL A 29 9.23 2.18 -9.80
C VAL A 29 10.54 2.95 -9.80
N THR A 30 10.72 3.83 -8.81
CA THR A 30 11.95 4.61 -8.62
C THR A 30 12.29 4.70 -7.13
N TYR A 31 13.58 4.73 -6.84
CA TYR A 31 14.10 5.02 -5.51
C TYR A 31 15.31 5.93 -5.66
N ALA A 32 15.19 7.17 -5.19
CA ALA A 32 16.19 8.22 -5.32
C ALA A 32 16.41 8.88 -3.95
N PRO A 33 17.10 8.21 -3.01
CA PRO A 33 17.40 8.79 -1.71
C PRO A 33 18.50 9.85 -1.80
N VAL A 34 18.52 10.78 -0.84
CA VAL A 34 19.58 11.79 -0.72
C VAL A 34 20.29 11.60 0.62
N SER A 35 21.58 11.26 0.61
CA SER A 35 22.35 10.95 1.83
C SER A 35 21.65 9.92 2.75
N PRO A 36 21.32 8.72 2.24
CA PRO A 36 20.57 7.73 3.00
C PRO A 36 21.31 7.24 4.24
N GLN A 37 20.55 6.91 5.28
CA GLN A 37 21.08 6.18 6.44
C GLN A 37 21.48 4.75 6.03
N SER A 38 22.68 4.34 6.44
CA SER A 38 23.18 2.99 6.17
C SER A 38 22.30 1.93 6.85
N GLY A 39 22.04 0.82 6.15
CA GLY A 39 21.21 -0.28 6.66
C GLY A 39 19.71 -0.17 6.36
N TYR A 40 19.23 0.96 5.84
CA TYR A 40 17.81 1.17 5.48
C TYR A 40 17.63 1.51 3.99
N THR A 41 18.55 1.05 3.13
CA THR A 41 18.60 1.41 1.70
C THR A 41 17.94 0.37 0.78
N ASP A 42 17.40 -0.71 1.34
CA ASP A 42 16.68 -1.72 0.56
C ASP A 42 15.25 -1.22 0.28
N SER A 43 15.03 -0.69 -0.93
CA SER A 43 13.72 -0.13 -1.31
C SER A 43 12.59 -1.15 -1.30
N THR A 44 12.90 -2.45 -1.42
CA THR A 44 11.86 -3.50 -1.45
C THR A 44 11.15 -3.65 -0.11
N LYS A 45 11.73 -3.11 0.97
CA LYS A 45 11.11 -3.07 2.30
C LYS A 45 9.89 -2.16 2.40
N ALA A 46 9.67 -1.28 1.42
CA ALA A 46 8.48 -0.45 1.32
C ALA A 46 7.25 -1.20 0.74
N LEU A 47 7.41 -2.46 0.33
CA LEU A 47 6.35 -3.28 -0.27
C LEU A 47 5.69 -4.17 0.78
N GLY A 48 4.41 -4.51 0.56
CA GLY A 48 3.63 -5.35 1.46
C GLY A 48 3.24 -4.67 2.77
N ALA A 49 2.62 -5.44 3.67
CA ALA A 49 2.18 -4.94 4.97
C ALA A 49 3.38 -4.59 5.86
N PRO A 50 3.36 -3.45 6.57
CA PRO A 50 4.37 -3.15 7.58
C PRO A 50 4.28 -4.16 8.73
N GLY A 51 5.43 -4.52 9.29
CA GLY A 51 5.51 -5.35 10.49
C GLY A 51 5.17 -4.57 11.77
N GLY A 52 4.88 -5.28 12.85
CA GLY A 52 4.70 -4.68 14.18
C GLY A 52 3.55 -5.29 14.98
N GLY A 53 3.56 -5.04 16.29
CA GLY A 53 2.51 -5.50 17.22
C GLY A 53 1.52 -4.40 17.62
N GLY A 54 1.53 -3.27 16.92
CA GLY A 54 0.71 -2.09 17.20
C GLY A 54 1.49 -0.93 17.85
N PRO A 55 0.77 0.10 18.33
CA PRO A 55 1.35 1.39 18.74
C PRO A 55 2.46 1.35 19.81
N GLY A 56 2.52 0.29 20.62
CA GLY A 56 3.53 0.11 21.68
C GLY A 56 4.59 -0.95 21.39
N ILE A 57 4.53 -1.62 20.23
CA ILE A 57 5.42 -2.73 19.87
C ILE A 57 5.96 -2.44 18.45
N PRO A 58 6.98 -1.57 18.33
CA PRO A 58 7.53 -1.18 17.05
C PRO A 58 8.28 -2.33 16.36
N ASN A 59 8.35 -2.28 15.04
CA ASN A 59 9.16 -3.18 14.22
C ASN A 59 9.81 -2.35 13.09
N ASN A 60 11.12 -2.54 12.89
CA ASN A 60 11.92 -1.76 11.94
C ASN A 60 12.28 -2.55 10.66
N ASP A 61 11.79 -3.77 10.49
CA ASP A 61 12.16 -4.68 9.40
C ASP A 61 11.66 -4.24 8.02
N SER A 62 10.71 -3.31 7.99
CA SER A 62 10.05 -2.73 6.80
C SER A 62 10.42 -1.26 6.58
N ILE A 63 11.48 -0.75 7.23
CA ILE A 63 11.89 0.64 7.10
C ILE A 63 12.76 0.85 5.85
N VAL A 64 12.43 1.89 5.08
CA VAL A 64 13.27 2.45 4.02
C VAL A 64 13.56 3.91 4.32
N THR A 65 14.81 4.34 4.11
CA THR A 65 15.18 5.74 4.23
C THR A 65 15.08 6.47 2.88
N LEU A 66 14.45 7.65 2.88
CA LEU A 66 14.59 8.63 1.79
C LEU A 66 15.81 9.55 2.00
N GLY A 67 16.39 9.54 3.20
CA GLY A 67 17.50 10.39 3.60
C GLY A 67 17.04 11.79 3.99
N ILE A 68 17.75 12.82 3.53
CA ILE A 68 17.44 14.23 3.80
C ILE A 68 16.38 14.77 2.81
N PRO A 69 15.84 15.99 3.01
CA PRO A 69 14.87 16.57 2.07
C PRO A 69 15.34 16.50 0.60
N ALA A 70 14.38 16.29 -0.30
CA ALA A 70 14.53 15.95 -1.73
C ALA A 70 14.74 14.47 -2.07
N GLY A 71 14.90 13.58 -1.07
CA GLY A 71 14.76 12.14 -1.28
C GLY A 71 13.35 11.75 -1.73
N SER A 72 13.24 10.81 -2.67
CA SER A 72 11.94 10.38 -3.21
C SER A 72 11.89 8.90 -3.55
N MET A 73 10.67 8.37 -3.60
CA MET A 73 10.37 7.03 -4.05
C MET A 73 9.02 7.05 -4.79
N THR A 74 8.91 6.30 -5.88
CA THR A 74 7.64 6.04 -6.56
C THR A 74 7.29 4.58 -6.40
N LEU A 75 6.12 4.32 -5.82
CA LEU A 75 5.55 2.98 -5.68
C LEU A 75 4.43 2.79 -6.69
N LYS A 76 4.29 1.55 -7.17
CA LYS A 76 3.21 1.16 -8.06
C LYS A 76 2.27 0.19 -7.35
N PHE A 77 0.99 0.47 -7.48
CA PHE A 77 -0.10 -0.43 -7.16
C PHE A 77 -0.66 -1.03 -8.45
N THR A 78 -0.94 -2.34 -8.44
CA THR A 78 -1.69 -3.03 -9.49
C THR A 78 -3.17 -2.69 -9.33
N THR A 79 -3.66 -2.70 -8.08
CA THR A 79 -4.97 -2.17 -7.69
C THR A 79 -4.97 -0.64 -7.78
N PRO A 80 -5.91 -0.01 -8.49
CA PRO A 80 -6.02 1.44 -8.48
C PRO A 80 -6.33 1.97 -7.07
N VAL A 81 -5.66 3.03 -6.65
CA VAL A 81 -6.11 3.84 -5.51
C VAL A 81 -7.26 4.72 -5.99
N THR A 82 -8.45 4.54 -5.42
CA THR A 82 -9.67 5.23 -5.85
C THR A 82 -10.23 6.12 -4.75
N ASP A 83 -10.83 7.24 -5.14
CA ASP A 83 -11.70 8.04 -4.26
C ASP A 83 -13.05 7.29 -4.10
N ASP A 84 -13.14 6.42 -3.09
CA ASP A 84 -14.34 5.60 -2.84
C ASP A 84 -15.39 6.39 -2.03
N PRO A 85 -16.59 6.66 -2.58
CA PRO A 85 -17.65 7.35 -1.85
C PRO A 85 -18.15 6.58 -0.62
N ASN A 86 -17.83 5.29 -0.49
CA ASN A 86 -18.19 4.46 0.67
C ASN A 86 -17.09 4.42 1.74
N ASN A 87 -15.94 5.08 1.53
CA ASN A 87 -14.92 5.30 2.55
C ASN A 87 -14.98 6.76 3.04
N PRO A 88 -15.96 7.14 3.89
CA PRO A 88 -16.17 8.53 4.28
C PRO A 88 -15.02 9.13 5.09
N MET A 89 -14.07 8.31 5.56
CA MET A 89 -12.86 8.79 6.24
C MET A 89 -11.70 9.07 5.27
N GLY A 90 -11.81 8.69 3.99
CA GLY A 90 -10.80 8.92 2.96
C GLY A 90 -9.45 8.28 3.29
N LEU A 91 -9.44 7.14 3.98
CA LEU A 91 -8.23 6.43 4.38
C LEU A 91 -7.72 5.49 3.28
N ASP A 92 -7.87 5.89 2.03
CA ASP A 92 -7.55 5.08 0.84
C ASP A 92 -6.04 5.03 0.55
N CYS A 93 -5.26 5.95 1.13
CA CYS A 93 -3.82 5.98 1.03
C CYS A 93 -3.19 6.29 2.40
N ILE A 94 -2.38 5.36 2.91
CA ILE A 94 -1.66 5.51 4.18
C ILE A 94 -0.18 5.29 3.93
N VAL A 95 0.63 6.25 4.34
CA VAL A 95 2.10 6.11 4.36
C VAL A 95 2.57 6.08 5.80
N TYR A 96 3.23 4.98 6.17
CA TYR A 96 3.88 4.82 7.47
C TYR A 96 5.26 5.49 7.41
N SER A 97 5.31 6.78 7.71
CA SER A 97 6.55 7.58 7.70
C SER A 97 7.32 7.46 9.03
N ASN A 98 8.35 8.30 9.20
CA ASN A 98 8.95 8.56 10.50
C ASN A 98 7.92 9.21 11.44
N ALA A 99 7.16 8.36 12.11
CA ALA A 99 6.10 8.73 13.03
C ALA A 99 6.07 7.77 14.22
N PHE A 100 5.69 8.28 15.38
CA PHE A 100 5.46 7.46 16.57
C PHE A 100 4.30 7.99 17.39
N TRP A 101 3.62 7.07 18.07
CA TRP A 101 2.52 7.36 18.98
C TRP A 101 3.07 7.83 20.33
N ASN A 102 2.60 8.98 20.79
CA ASN A 102 3.00 9.52 22.07
C ASN A 102 2.48 8.62 23.20
N ALA A 103 3.39 7.97 23.93
CA ALA A 103 3.05 6.99 24.96
C ALA A 103 2.12 5.84 24.47
N GLY A 104 2.18 5.50 23.17
CA GLY A 104 1.34 4.46 22.57
C GLY A 104 -0.11 4.86 22.29
N ASP A 105 -0.47 6.14 22.47
CA ASP A 105 -1.82 6.65 22.19
C ASP A 105 -2.03 6.83 20.66
N PRO A 106 -2.91 6.05 20.02
CA PRO A 106 -3.19 6.14 18.57
C PRO A 106 -3.84 7.45 18.14
N GLN A 107 -4.28 8.29 19.08
CA GLN A 107 -4.86 9.60 18.79
C GLN A 107 -3.83 10.73 18.84
N ARG A 108 -2.59 10.45 19.28
CA ARG A 108 -1.54 11.45 19.49
C ARG A 108 -0.24 11.00 18.85
N LYS A 109 0.08 11.51 17.66
CA LYS A 109 1.33 11.20 16.94
C LYS A 109 2.25 12.40 16.78
N TRP A 110 3.54 12.13 16.82
CA TRP A 110 4.57 12.97 16.20
C TRP A 110 4.90 12.35 14.84
N GLN A 111 4.96 13.15 13.79
CA GLN A 111 5.29 12.69 12.44
C GLN A 111 6.13 13.73 11.72
N GLU A 112 7.12 13.29 10.96
CA GLU A 112 7.79 14.14 9.99
C GLU A 112 6.89 14.31 8.75
N PRO A 113 6.79 15.53 8.18
CA PRO A 113 5.98 15.76 6.99
C PRO A 113 6.64 15.13 5.76
N ALA A 114 5.80 14.61 4.87
CA ALA A 114 6.17 14.17 3.53
C ALA A 114 5.14 14.68 2.52
N LEU A 115 5.56 14.89 1.27
CA LEU A 115 4.66 15.12 0.16
C LEU A 115 4.26 13.77 -0.43
N ILE A 116 2.95 13.57 -0.61
CA ILE A 116 2.39 12.38 -1.26
C ILE A 116 1.61 12.86 -2.48
N GLU A 117 1.86 12.23 -3.62
CA GLU A 117 1.14 12.45 -4.87
C GLU A 117 0.64 11.10 -5.38
N ILE A 118 -0.59 11.09 -5.90
CA ILE A 118 -1.21 9.94 -6.56
C ILE A 118 -1.53 10.38 -7.99
N SER A 119 -1.11 9.59 -8.97
CA SER A 119 -1.16 9.91 -10.40
C SER A 119 -1.84 8.82 -11.22
#